data_AF-A0A6J4NP33-F1
#
_entry.id   AF-A0A6J4NP33-F1
#
_cell.length_a   1.000
_cell.length_b   1.000
_cell.length_c   1.000
_cell.angle_alpha   90.00
_cell.angle_beta   90.00
_cell.angle_gamma   90.00
#
_symmetry.space_group_name_H-M   'P 1'
#
loop_
_entity.id
_entity.type
_entity.pdbx_description
1 polymer ?
#
loop_
_entity_poly.entity_id
_entity_poly.type
_entity_poly.pdbx_seq_one_letter_code
_entity_poly.pdbx_strand_id
1 'polypeptide(L)'
;MSTTTALVVAVALLLANAFFVGAEFALISARRAQIEVRVASGSRAARTTLRAMERVSLVMAGAQLGITACSLGLGALGEPAVARLIEPLLHSAHVPDALLHPVAFAIALTVVVYLHVVLGEMVPKNISLAGPERAALVLGPPMMVVVTVLK
;
A
#
# COMPACT_ATOMS: atom_id res chain seq x y z
N MET A 1 -18.81 -2.36 -13.34
CA MET A 1 -17.60 -1.51 -13.50
C MET A 1 -16.93 -1.85 -14.81
N SER A 2 -16.47 -0.86 -15.57
CA SER A 2 -15.55 -1.06 -16.70
C SER A 2 -14.20 -1.58 -16.21
N THR A 3 -13.55 -2.43 -17.01
CA THR A 3 -12.22 -3.00 -16.72
C THR A 3 -11.20 -1.90 -16.39
N THR A 4 -11.22 -0.80 -17.15
CA THR A 4 -10.37 0.38 -16.91
C THR A 4 -10.55 0.96 -15.51
N THR A 5 -11.79 1.09 -15.04
CA THR A 5 -12.07 1.62 -13.71
C THR A 5 -11.58 0.67 -12.62
N ALA A 6 -11.75 -0.64 -12.82
CA ALA A 6 -11.26 -1.63 -11.87
C ALA A 6 -9.72 -1.63 -11.78
N LEU A 7 -9.01 -1.44 -12.91
CA LEU A 7 -7.56 -1.30 -12.93
C LEU A 7 -7.09 -0.02 -12.24
N VAL A 8 -7.76 1.11 -12.48
CA VAL A 8 -7.44 2.38 -11.81
C VAL A 8 -7.62 2.24 -10.29
N VAL A 9 -8.71 1.61 -9.86
CA VAL A 9 -8.94 1.34 -8.43
C VAL A 9 -7.89 0.38 -7.87
N ALA A 10 -7.53 -0.70 -8.60
CA ALA A 10 -6.49 -1.62 -8.18
C ALA A 10 -5.13 -0.91 -8.01
N VAL A 11 -4.73 -0.06 -8.95
CA VAL A 11 -3.50 0.73 -8.83
C VAL A 11 -3.57 1.69 -7.64
N ALA A 12 -4.70 2.36 -7.44
CA ALA A 12 -4.89 3.24 -6.28
C ALA A 12 -4.78 2.47 -4.95
N LEU A 13 -5.37 1.28 -4.86
CA LEU A 13 -5.27 0.40 -3.68
C LEU A 13 -3.84 -0.09 -3.46
N LEU A 14 -3.10 -0.40 -4.53
CA LEU A 14 -1.69 -0.78 -4.45
C LEU A 14 -0.83 0.36 -3.88
N LEU A 15 -1.04 1.59 -4.37
CA LEU A 15 -0.34 2.78 -3.86
C LEU A 15 -0.74 3.10 -2.42
N ALA A 16 -2.02 2.94 -2.07
CA ALA A 16 -2.48 3.11 -0.70
C ALA A 16 -1.86 2.07 0.25
N ASN A 17 -1.77 0.79 -0.16
CA ASN A 17 -1.07 -0.24 0.59
C ASN A 17 0.40 0.14 0.82
N ALA A 18 1.09 0.56 -0.25
CA ALA A 18 2.47 1.00 -0.19
C ALA A 18 2.66 2.18 0.78
N PHE A 19 1.72 3.12 0.79
CA PHE A 19 1.69 4.21 1.74
C PHE A 19 1.57 3.72 3.19
N PHE A 20 0.62 2.83 3.49
CA PHE A 20 0.42 2.32 4.85
C PHE A 20 1.61 1.52 5.36
N VAL A 21 2.14 0.60 4.54
CA VAL A 21 3.35 -0.17 4.90
C VAL A 21 4.55 0.76 5.10
N GLY A 22 4.74 1.73 4.21
CA GLY A 22 5.81 2.71 4.34
C GLY A 22 5.68 3.52 5.64
N ALA A 23 4.48 4.01 5.95
CA ALA A 23 4.22 4.80 7.14
C ALA A 23 4.44 4.00 8.43
N GLU A 24 3.94 2.75 8.46
CA GLU A 24 4.12 1.82 9.57
C GLU A 24 5.61 1.61 9.88
N PHE A 25 6.37 1.15 8.88
CA PHE A 25 7.79 0.85 9.06
C PHE A 25 8.61 2.10 9.34
N ALA A 26 8.31 3.23 8.71
CA ALA A 26 9.01 4.49 8.97
C ALA A 26 8.81 4.96 10.42
N LEU A 27 7.59 4.91 10.94
CA LEU A 27 7.29 5.36 12.31
C LEU A 27 7.86 4.43 13.38
N ILE A 28 7.90 3.12 13.12
CA ILE A 28 8.52 2.14 14.03
C ILE A 28 10.04 2.30 14.06
N SER A 29 10.67 2.51 12.90
CA SER A 29 12.13 2.50 12.78
C SER A 29 12.79 3.87 13.00
N ALA A 30 12.05 4.97 12.86
CA ALA A 30 12.60 6.32 13.06
C ALA A 30 13.00 6.56 14.52
N ARG A 31 14.20 7.12 14.72
CA ARG A 31 14.67 7.51 16.06
C ARG A 31 13.94 8.76 16.54
N ARG A 32 13.14 8.63 17.59
CA ARG A 32 12.38 9.75 18.21
C ARG A 32 13.26 10.97 18.49
N ALA A 33 14.45 10.77 19.07
CA ALA A 33 15.39 11.86 19.36
C ALA A 33 15.77 12.70 18.12
N GLN A 34 15.92 12.06 16.95
CA GLN A 34 16.22 12.79 15.72
C GLN A 34 15.03 13.62 15.21
N ILE A 35 13.81 13.12 15.43
CA ILE A 35 12.59 13.86 15.11
C ILE A 35 12.42 15.05 16.06
N GLU A 36 12.71 14.88 17.35
CA GLU A 36 12.68 15.96 18.35
C GLU A 36 13.66 17.09 18.01
N VAL A 37 14.87 16.77 17.54
CA VAL A 37 15.81 17.79 17.02
C VAL A 37 15.19 18.59 15.87
N ARG A 38 14.48 17.94 14.94
CA ARG A 38 13.78 18.61 13.83
C ARG A 38 12.59 19.44 14.31
N VAL A 39 11.95 19.05 15.41
CA VAL A 39 10.90 19.85 16.05
C VAL A 39 11.50 21.11 16.67
N ALA A 40 12.63 20.99 17.36
CA ALA A 40 13.35 22.12 17.93
C ALA A 40 13.83 23.10 16.84
N SER A 41 14.18 22.60 15.65
CA SER A 41 14.50 23.44 14.48
C SER A 41 13.27 24.01 13.76
N GLY A 42 12.07 23.89 14.33
CA GLY A 42 10.85 24.55 13.85
C GLY A 42 10.02 23.78 12.81
N SER A 43 10.34 22.51 12.50
CA SER A 43 9.62 21.75 11.48
C SER A 43 8.20 21.38 11.91
N ARG A 44 7.20 21.88 11.16
CA ARG A 44 5.77 21.52 11.37
C ARG A 44 5.50 20.04 11.08
N ALA A 45 6.15 19.48 10.06
CA ALA A 45 6.05 18.06 9.73
C ALA A 45 6.59 17.21 10.89
N ALA A 46 7.77 17.56 11.42
CA ALA A 46 8.35 16.86 12.57
C ALA A 46 7.45 16.89 13.81
N ARG A 47 6.75 18.00 14.07
CA ARG A 47 5.82 18.10 15.19
C ARG A 47 4.65 17.14 15.04
N THR A 48 4.15 16.97 13.82
CA THR A 48 3.04 16.04 13.52
C THR A 48 3.51 14.60 13.59
N THR A 49 4.69 14.30 13.01
CA THR A 49 5.33 12.99 13.13
C THR A 49 5.59 12.61 14.58
N LEU A 50 6.07 13.53 15.42
CA LEU A 50 6.30 13.27 16.86
C LEU A 50 5.00 12.89 17.57
N ARG A 51 3.88 13.58 17.29
CA ARG A 51 2.56 13.20 17.80
C ARG A 51 2.11 11.82 17.31
N ALA A 52 2.46 11.46 16.08
CA ALA A 52 2.21 10.12 15.54
C ALA A 52 2.96 9.05 16.34
N MET A 53 4.24 9.31 16.63
CA MET A 53 5.08 8.43 17.42
C MET A 53 4.59 8.30 18.87
N GLU A 54 4.05 9.37 19.46
CA GLU A 54 3.42 9.35 20.80
C GLU A 54 2.13 8.54 20.85
N ARG A 55 1.43 8.41 19.73
CA ARG A 55 0.20 7.63 19.58
C ARG A 55 0.42 6.37 18.76
N VAL A 56 1.60 5.75 18.90
CA VAL A 56 2.04 4.64 18.04
C VAL A 56 0.99 3.54 17.96
N SER A 57 0.40 3.09 19.08
CA SER A 57 -0.59 2.01 19.06
C SER A 57 -1.81 2.32 18.19
N LEU A 58 -2.29 3.56 18.23
CA LEU A 58 -3.42 4.01 17.41
C LEU A 58 -3.01 4.10 15.93
N VAL A 59 -1.81 4.61 15.66
CA VAL A 59 -1.31 4.73 14.29
C VAL A 59 -1.04 3.37 13.66
N MET A 60 -0.50 2.42 14.42
CA MET A 60 -0.30 1.03 13.97
C MET A 60 -1.63 0.34 13.69
N ALA A 61 -2.63 0.50 14.56
CA ALA A 61 -3.96 -0.03 14.31
C ALA A 61 -4.56 0.54 13.01
N GLY A 62 -4.44 1.86 12.80
CA GLY A 62 -4.87 2.51 11.56
C GLY A 62 -4.14 1.99 10.32
N ALA A 63 -2.82 1.75 10.42
CA ALA A 63 -2.02 1.22 9.32
C ALA A 63 -2.47 -0.19 8.95
N GLN A 64 -2.63 -1.07 9.94
CA GLN A 64 -3.03 -2.46 9.74
C GLN A 64 -4.44 -2.58 9.15
N LEU A 65 -5.38 -1.74 9.60
CA LEU A 65 -6.70 -1.63 8.98
C LEU A 65 -6.61 -1.17 7.53
N GLY A 66 -5.79 -0.16 7.24
CA GLY A 66 -5.54 0.33 5.89
C GLY A 66 -4.95 -0.74 4.97
N ILE A 67 -3.91 -1.45 5.42
CA ILE A 67 -3.27 -2.57 4.71
C ILE A 67 -4.32 -3.64 4.40
N THR A 68 -5.06 -4.08 5.42
CA THR A 68 -6.09 -5.13 5.26
C THR A 68 -7.16 -4.72 4.24
N ALA A 69 -7.67 -3.49 4.32
CA ALA A 69 -8.66 -2.98 3.38
C ALA A 69 -8.10 -2.93 1.94
N CYS A 70 -6.85 -2.52 1.78
CA CYS A 70 -6.19 -2.47 0.47
C CYS A 70 -5.94 -3.88 -0.09
N SER A 71 -5.46 -4.82 0.71
CA SER A 71 -5.22 -6.21 0.29
C SER A 71 -6.52 -6.91 -0.12
N LEU A 72 -7.60 -6.77 0.67
CA LEU A 72 -8.90 -7.33 0.32
C LEU A 72 -9.48 -6.68 -0.95
N GLY A 73 -9.36 -5.36 -1.07
CA GLY A 73 -9.80 -4.64 -2.27
C GLY A 73 -9.03 -5.05 -3.51
N LEU A 74 -7.71 -5.25 -3.40
CA LEU A 74 -6.86 -5.73 -4.49
C LEU A 74 -7.22 -7.14 -4.93
N GLY A 75 -7.49 -8.07 -4.00
CA GLY A 75 -7.98 -9.40 -4.34
C GLY A 75 -9.34 -9.34 -5.03
N ALA A 76 -10.29 -8.58 -4.47
CA ALA A 76 -11.65 -8.50 -4.99
C ALA A 76 -11.77 -7.78 -6.35
N LEU A 77 -10.90 -6.81 -6.65
CA LEU A 77 -10.99 -5.97 -7.85
C LEU A 77 -9.83 -6.16 -8.82
N GLY A 78 -8.61 -6.33 -8.31
CA GLY A 78 -7.40 -6.45 -9.12
C GLY A 78 -7.36 -7.75 -9.91
N GLU A 79 -7.61 -8.88 -9.26
CA GLU A 79 -7.60 -10.20 -9.90
C GLU A 79 -8.59 -10.29 -11.07
N PRO A 80 -9.91 -10.00 -10.89
CA PRO A 80 -10.85 -10.08 -12.00
C PRO A 80 -10.61 -9.02 -13.08
N ALA A 81 -10.02 -7.87 -12.74
CA ALA A 81 -9.67 -6.86 -13.74
C ALA A 81 -8.54 -7.33 -14.66
N VAL A 82 -7.49 -7.94 -14.09
CA VAL A 82 -6.35 -8.45 -14.84
C VAL A 82 -6.73 -9.71 -15.63
N ALA A 83 -7.56 -10.61 -15.07
CA ALA A 83 -8.03 -11.80 -15.78
C ALA A 83 -8.77 -11.46 -17.08
N ARG A 84 -9.67 -10.46 -17.05
CA ARG A 84 -10.40 -9.98 -18.25
C ARG A 84 -9.50 -9.35 -19.31
N LEU A 85 -8.32 -8.87 -18.95
CA LEU A 85 -7.32 -8.42 -19.93
C LEU A 85 -6.57 -9.58 -20.58
N ILE A 86 -6.42 -10.69 -19.87
CA ILE A 86 -5.65 -11.87 -20.31
C ILE A 86 -6.52 -12.80 -21.15
N GLU A 87 -7.80 -12.98 -20.81
CA GLU A 87 -8.75 -13.83 -21.55
C GLU A 87 -8.74 -13.64 -23.08
N PRO A 88 -8.82 -12.42 -23.65
CA PRO A 88 -8.77 -12.24 -25.10
C PRO A 88 -7.43 -12.63 -25.73
N LEU A 89 -6.32 -12.48 -25.00
CA LEU A 89 -4.99 -12.90 -25.45
C LEU A 89 -4.91 -14.43 -25.52
N LEU A 90 -5.41 -15.14 -24.50
CA LEU A 90 -5.47 -16.60 -24.50
C LEU A 90 -6.40 -17.16 -25.58
N HIS A 91 -7.52 -16.48 -25.83
CA HIS A 91 -8.43 -16.83 -26.92
C HIS A 91 -7.73 -16.69 -28.29
N SER A 92 -6.95 -15.62 -28.50
CA SER A 92 -6.15 -15.45 -29.72
C SER A 92 -5.05 -16.51 -29.89
N ALA A 93 -4.59 -17.10 -28.77
CA ALA A 93 -3.62 -18.18 -28.74
C ALA A 93 -4.24 -19.58 -28.91
N HIS A 94 -5.54 -19.68 -29.24
CA HIS A 94 -6.27 -20.94 -29.46
C HIS A 94 -6.26 -21.88 -28.24
N VAL A 95 -6.22 -21.32 -27.03
CA VAL A 95 -6.40 -22.10 -25.79
C VAL A 95 -7.84 -22.63 -25.73
N PRO A 96 -8.06 -23.90 -25.35
CA PRO A 96 -9.41 -24.46 -25.24
C PRO A 96 -10.30 -23.65 -24.29
N ASP A 97 -11.59 -23.49 -24.64
CA ASP A 97 -12.54 -22.67 -23.88
C ASP A 97 -12.66 -23.06 -22.40
N ALA A 98 -12.57 -24.36 -22.11
CA ALA A 98 -12.59 -24.89 -20.75
C ALA A 98 -11.40 -24.43 -19.89
N LEU A 99 -10.28 -24.04 -20.52
CA LEU A 99 -9.06 -23.61 -19.85
C LEU A 99 -8.85 -22.10 -19.87
N LEU A 100 -9.59 -21.34 -20.68
CA LEU A 100 -9.42 -19.89 -20.79
C LEU A 100 -9.52 -19.20 -19.43
N HIS A 101 -10.61 -19.43 -18.71
CA HIS A 101 -10.85 -18.76 -17.43
C HIS A 101 -9.89 -19.23 -16.31
N PRO A 102 -9.68 -20.54 -16.08
CA PRO A 102 -8.74 -20.99 -15.05
C PRO A 102 -7.29 -20.51 -15.28
N VAL A 103 -6.83 -20.53 -16.54
CA VAL A 103 -5.46 -20.08 -16.88
C VAL A 103 -5.35 -18.57 -16.75
N ALA A 104 -6.32 -17.80 -17.26
CA ALA A 104 -6.34 -16.35 -17.10
C ALA A 104 -6.36 -15.94 -15.61
N PHE A 105 -7.18 -16.62 -14.80
CA PHE A 105 -7.24 -16.40 -13.36
C PHE A 105 -5.91 -16.70 -12.67
N ALA A 106 -5.28 -17.84 -12.95
CA ALA A 106 -3.99 -18.20 -12.34
C ALA A 106 -2.88 -17.19 -12.68
N ILE A 107 -2.82 -16.73 -13.94
CA ILE A 107 -1.86 -15.70 -14.36
C ILE A 107 -2.18 -14.37 -13.68
N ALA A 108 -3.45 -13.96 -13.66
CA ALA A 108 -3.89 -12.72 -13.03
C ALA A 108 -3.56 -12.69 -11.54
N LEU A 109 -3.90 -13.76 -10.81
CA LEU A 109 -3.59 -13.93 -9.40
C LEU A 109 -2.08 -13.82 -9.16
N THR A 110 -1.27 -14.52 -9.97
CA THR A 110 0.20 -14.46 -9.86
C THR A 110 0.72 -13.04 -10.03
N VAL A 111 0.25 -12.32 -11.05
CA VAL A 111 0.66 -10.94 -11.33
C VAL A 111 0.23 -10.01 -10.20
N VAL A 112 -1.02 -10.09 -9.75
CA VAL A 112 -1.56 -9.22 -8.70
C VAL A 112 -0.85 -9.47 -7.38
N VAL A 113 -0.66 -10.72 -6.97
CA VAL A 113 0.08 -11.08 -5.75
C VAL A 113 1.53 -10.61 -5.83
N TYR A 114 2.21 -10.82 -6.96
CA TYR A 114 3.57 -10.35 -7.15
C TYR A 114 3.68 -8.83 -7.00
N LEU A 115 2.81 -8.08 -7.70
CA LEU A 115 2.80 -6.62 -7.61
C LEU A 115 2.46 -6.14 -6.20
N HIS A 116 1.50 -6.78 -5.53
CA HIS A 116 1.12 -6.47 -4.16
C HIS A 116 2.28 -6.66 -3.19
N VAL A 117 2.92 -7.83 -3.20
CA VAL A 117 4.03 -8.12 -2.29
C VAL A 117 5.24 -7.24 -2.61
N VAL A 118 5.62 -7.12 -3.88
CA VAL A 118 6.85 -6.39 -4.25
C VAL A 118 6.65 -4.88 -4.13
N LEU A 119 5.66 -4.32 -4.81
CA LEU A 119 5.44 -2.87 -4.86
C LEU A 119 4.62 -2.36 -3.68
N GLY A 120 3.65 -3.15 -3.24
CA GLY A 120 2.78 -2.79 -2.12
C GLY A 120 3.44 -2.97 -0.75
N GLU A 121 4.40 -3.89 -0.60
CA GLU A 121 5.03 -4.16 0.70
C GLU A 121 6.55 -4.03 0.71
N MET A 122 7.28 -4.80 -0.10
CA MET A 122 8.73 -4.93 0.03
C MET A 122 9.47 -3.63 -0.32
N VAL A 123 9.09 -2.97 -1.42
CA VAL A 123 9.71 -1.72 -1.85
C VAL A 123 9.49 -0.59 -0.83
N PRO A 124 8.25 -0.28 -0.39
CA PRO A 124 8.00 0.77 0.60
C PRO A 124 8.65 0.48 1.95
N LYS A 125 8.64 -0.79 2.38
CA LYS A 125 9.31 -1.25 3.59
C LYS A 125 10.82 -0.98 3.52
N ASN A 126 11.46 -1.39 2.42
CA ASN A 126 12.90 -1.21 2.25
C ASN A 126 13.30 0.27 2.18
N ILE A 127 12.52 1.10 1.47
CA ILE A 127 12.72 2.56 1.43
C ILE A 127 12.61 3.17 2.82
N SER A 128 11.62 2.75 3.60
CA SER A 128 11.39 3.25 4.95
C SER A 128 12.50 2.85 5.91
N LEU A 129 13.02 1.62 5.79
CA LEU A 129 14.15 1.15 6.59
C LEU A 129 15.48 1.80 6.20
N ALA A 130 15.68 2.14 4.92
CA ALA A 130 16.90 2.79 4.45
C ALA A 130 17.01 4.26 4.88
N GLY A 131 15.88 4.95 5.07
CA GLY A 131 15.84 6.37 5.44
C GLY A 131 14.70 6.69 6.42
N PRO A 132 14.69 6.10 7.62
CA PRO A 132 13.51 6.04 8.47
C PRO A 132 13.08 7.42 8.97
N GLU A 133 13.99 8.30 9.35
CA GLU A 133 13.62 9.66 9.76
C GLU A 133 13.02 10.47 8.61
N ARG A 134 13.57 10.35 7.40
CA ARG A 134 13.04 11.06 6.23
C ARG A 134 11.66 10.51 5.86
N ALA A 135 11.51 9.20 5.83
CA ALA A 135 10.25 8.54 5.55
C ALA A 135 9.19 8.92 6.61
N ALA A 136 9.54 8.95 7.90
CA ALA A 136 8.62 9.32 8.98
C ALA A 136 8.18 10.79 8.90
N LEU A 137 9.05 11.68 8.43
CA LEU A 137 8.71 13.09 8.22
C LEU A 137 7.77 13.30 7.02
N VAL A 138 7.87 12.46 6.00
CA VAL A 138 7.02 12.53 4.80
C VAL A 138 5.68 11.81 5.01
N LEU A 139 5.71 10.60 5.60
CA LEU A 139 4.57 9.71 5.72
C LEU A 139 3.82 9.87 7.05
N GLY A 140 4.49 10.33 8.12
CA GLY A 140 3.88 10.53 9.43
C GLY A 140 2.73 11.54 9.45
N PRO A 141 2.86 12.73 8.84
CA PRO A 141 1.77 13.71 8.78
C PRO A 141 0.50 13.21 8.09
N PRO A 142 0.54 12.67 6.85
CA PRO A 142 -0.67 12.13 6.22
C PRO A 142 -1.23 10.93 6.99
N MET A 143 -0.38 10.10 7.60
CA MET A 143 -0.84 8.98 8.43
C MET A 143 -1.63 9.46 9.65
N MET A 144 -1.21 10.56 10.28
CA MET A 144 -1.95 11.18 11.37
C MET A 144 -3.31 11.73 10.95
N VAL A 145 -3.43 12.24 9.72
CA VAL A 145 -4.73 12.68 9.18
C VAL A 145 -5.66 11.48 9.06
N VAL A 146 -5.20 10.37 8.45
CA VAL A 146 -6.00 9.15 8.30
C VAL A 146 -6.50 8.65 9.67
N VAL A 147 -5.60 8.55 10.64
CA VAL A 147 -5.91 8.08 12.00
C VAL A 147 -6.87 9.01 12.74
N THR A 148 -6.83 10.31 12.46
CA THR A 148 -7.76 11.28 13.07
C THR A 148 -9.15 11.18 12.45
N VAL A 149 -9.25 10.85 11.16
CA VAL A 149 -10.53 10.64 10.46
C VAL A 149 -11.19 9.32 10.86
N LEU A 150 -10.40 8.29 11.18
CA LEU A 150 -10.87 6.98 11.63
C LEU A 150 -11.29 6.96 13.11
N LYS A 151 -11.18 8.09 13.82
CA LYS A 151 -11.49 8.25 15.25
C LYS A 151 -12.89 8.82 15.45
#